data_AF-A0A163TQQ7-F1
#
_entry.id   AF-A0A163TQQ7-F1
#
_cell.length_a   1.000
_cell.length_b   1.000
_cell.length_c   1.000
_cell.angle_alpha   90.00
_cell.angle_beta   90.00
_cell.angle_gamma   90.00
#
_symmetry.space_group_name_H-M   'P 1'
#
loop_
_entity.id
_entity.type
_entity.pdbx_description
1 polymer ?
#
loop_
_entity_poly.entity_id
_entity_poly.type
_entity_poly.pdbx_seq_one_letter_code
_entity_poly.pdbx_strand_id
1 'polypeptide(L)'
;MWSLPRRAAPLIGVSATALVAATLTGCGSGDSTVAKTPQATTPPVAASSASSPTIPSPATAAPPTSSAAAADPCAVDLASPAIVRVVSELPRDPRSQQPWNPEPLAGNYNQCAQLSAVIIKANTNDTNPTTRAVMFHLGQYIKQGVPDTYGFTGVDESQSTGDTVALTYSGGITGLNSLVKFRWNGSGVEVLGNTPGA
;
A
#
# COMPACT_ATOMS: atom_id res chain seq x y z
N MET A 1 33.80 -28.02 31.98
CA MET A 1 33.19 -29.34 31.74
C MET A 1 31.95 -29.45 32.62
N TRP A 2 30.75 -29.27 32.05
CA TRP A 2 29.52 -29.75 32.69
C TRP A 2 28.44 -29.95 31.62
N SER A 3 27.82 -31.12 31.68
CA SER A 3 27.04 -31.78 30.63
C SER A 3 25.60 -31.29 30.47
N LEU A 4 25.08 -31.31 29.24
CA LEU A 4 23.65 -31.19 28.93
C LEU A 4 22.89 -32.49 29.30
N PRO A 5 21.65 -32.40 29.81
CA PRO A 5 20.72 -33.51 29.75
C PRO A 5 19.98 -33.53 28.40
N ARG A 6 20.23 -34.59 27.62
CA ARG A 6 19.38 -35.05 26.52
C ARG A 6 18.01 -35.44 27.10
N ARG A 7 16.91 -34.96 26.52
CA ARG A 7 15.60 -35.61 26.68
C ARG A 7 15.04 -35.99 25.32
N ALA A 8 14.68 -37.26 25.25
CA ALA A 8 14.20 -37.99 24.10
C ALA A 8 12.78 -37.57 23.69
N ALA A 9 12.52 -37.63 22.39
CA ALA A 9 11.18 -37.61 21.82
C ALA A 9 10.49 -38.99 21.99
N PRO A 10 9.16 -39.00 22.00
CA PRO A 10 8.42 -40.08 21.36
C PRO A 10 7.54 -39.56 20.22
N LEU A 11 7.60 -40.30 19.11
CA LEU A 11 6.63 -40.32 18.00
C LEU A 11 5.27 -40.84 18.47
N ILE A 12 4.18 -40.48 17.77
CA ILE A 12 2.83 -41.09 17.60
C ILE A 12 1.87 -39.91 17.33
N GLY A 13 0.98 -39.87 16.34
CA GLY A 13 0.53 -40.88 15.38
C GLY A 13 -0.36 -40.28 14.27
N VAL A 14 -0.68 -41.15 13.32
CA VAL A 14 -1.46 -40.99 12.10
C VAL A 14 -2.96 -40.79 12.38
N SER A 15 -3.69 -39.99 11.57
CA SER A 15 -5.05 -40.29 11.08
C SER A 15 -5.53 -39.27 10.02
N ALA A 16 -6.20 -39.79 8.99
CA ALA A 16 -6.65 -39.14 7.76
C ALA A 16 -8.12 -38.63 7.81
N THR A 17 -8.63 -38.14 6.67
CA THR A 17 -10.03 -37.87 6.24
C THR A 17 -10.59 -36.46 6.57
N ALA A 18 -11.38 -35.75 5.74
CA ALA A 18 -12.03 -35.99 4.44
C ALA A 18 -12.37 -34.64 3.75
N LEU A 19 -12.68 -34.71 2.45
CA LEU A 19 -13.18 -33.63 1.58
C LEU A 19 -14.53 -33.02 2.04
N VAL A 20 -14.74 -31.72 1.79
CA VAL A 20 -15.99 -31.17 1.24
C VAL A 20 -15.66 -29.98 0.33
N ALA A 21 -16.05 -30.07 -0.94
CA ALA A 21 -16.12 -28.97 -1.89
C ALA A 21 -17.49 -28.28 -1.77
N ALA A 22 -17.52 -26.95 -1.80
CA ALA A 22 -18.73 -26.17 -2.03
C ALA A 22 -18.41 -25.01 -2.97
N THR A 23 -18.75 -25.20 -4.25
CA THR A 23 -18.77 -24.16 -5.28
C THR A 23 -20.09 -23.40 -5.18
N LEU A 24 -20.04 -22.08 -4.98
CA LEU A 24 -21.18 -21.19 -5.20
C LEU A 24 -20.76 -20.09 -6.18
N THR A 25 -21.25 -20.24 -7.40
CA THR A 25 -21.29 -19.24 -8.47
C THR A 25 -22.29 -18.15 -8.11
N GLY A 26 -21.84 -16.90 -8.01
CA GLY A 26 -22.69 -15.71 -7.94
C GLY A 26 -22.39 -14.81 -9.12
N CYS A 27 -23.19 -14.93 -10.18
CA CYS A 27 -23.16 -14.08 -11.36
C CYS A 27 -24.00 -12.82 -11.08
N GLY A 28 -23.37 -11.64 -11.09
CA GLY A 28 -24.04 -10.35 -10.93
C GLY A 28 -23.82 -9.47 -12.15
N SER A 29 -24.69 -9.63 -13.15
CA SER A 29 -24.78 -8.73 -14.30
C SER A 29 -25.56 -7.47 -13.89
N GLY A 30 -24.88 -6.33 -13.88
CA GLY A 30 -25.48 -5.01 -13.69
C GLY A 30 -25.24 -4.15 -14.92
N ASP A 31 -25.88 -4.48 -16.04
CA ASP A 31 -25.96 -3.60 -17.21
C ASP A 31 -27.16 -2.67 -16.99
N SER A 32 -26.89 -1.38 -16.77
CA SER A 32 -27.92 -0.35 -16.70
C SER A 32 -27.60 0.74 -17.70
N THR A 33 -28.06 0.51 -18.92
CA THR A 33 -28.20 1.53 -19.96
C THR A 33 -29.19 2.59 -19.50
N VAL A 34 -28.69 3.77 -19.08
CA VAL A 34 -29.53 4.98 -19.07
C VAL A 34 -29.31 5.70 -20.39
N ALA A 35 -30.12 5.29 -21.37
CA ALA A 35 -30.44 6.12 -22.52
C ALA A 35 -31.44 7.19 -22.06
N LYS A 36 -31.04 8.46 -22.09
CA LYS A 36 -32.00 9.57 -22.19
C LYS A 36 -31.36 10.78 -22.86
N THR A 37 -31.33 10.75 -24.18
CA THR A 37 -31.40 11.96 -24.99
C THR A 37 -32.81 12.54 -24.83
N PRO A 38 -32.93 13.84 -24.54
CA PRO A 38 -33.89 14.64 -25.27
C PRO A 38 -33.23 15.73 -26.10
N GLN A 39 -33.89 15.99 -27.21
CA GLN A 39 -33.54 16.87 -28.30
C GLN A 39 -33.79 18.34 -27.97
N ALA A 40 -33.12 19.18 -28.77
CA ALA A 40 -33.08 20.63 -28.81
C ALA A 40 -34.39 21.41 -28.57
N THR A 41 -34.24 22.59 -27.97
CA THR A 41 -35.15 23.73 -28.23
C THR A 41 -34.35 25.04 -28.26
N THR A 42 -34.24 25.61 -29.45
CA THR A 42 -33.90 27.01 -29.72
C THR A 42 -35.02 27.93 -29.24
N PRO A 43 -34.74 29.08 -28.61
CA PRO A 43 -35.70 30.19 -28.55
C PRO A 43 -35.38 31.26 -29.61
N PRO A 44 -36.39 31.79 -30.33
CA PRO A 44 -36.26 32.98 -31.17
C PRO A 44 -36.33 34.28 -30.35
N VAL A 45 -35.89 35.34 -31.02
CA VAL A 45 -35.78 36.74 -30.59
C VAL A 45 -37.17 37.43 -30.52
N ALA A 46 -37.41 38.23 -29.48
CA ALA A 46 -37.82 39.66 -29.55
C ALA A 46 -38.81 40.14 -28.44
N ALA A 47 -38.34 41.19 -27.73
CA ALA A 47 -39.04 42.39 -27.23
C ALA A 47 -40.24 42.31 -26.25
N SER A 48 -40.05 42.83 -25.03
CA SER A 48 -40.48 44.21 -24.67
C SER A 48 -40.27 44.55 -23.18
N SER A 49 -39.61 45.70 -22.97
CA SER A 49 -39.77 46.75 -21.95
C SER A 49 -40.33 46.42 -20.54
N ALA A 50 -39.50 46.66 -19.52
CA ALA A 50 -39.89 47.44 -18.34
C ALA A 50 -38.63 47.92 -17.58
N SER A 51 -38.50 49.24 -17.45
CA SER A 51 -37.42 49.94 -16.79
C SER A 51 -37.38 49.65 -15.29
N SER A 52 -36.20 49.38 -14.73
CA SER A 52 -35.93 49.37 -13.29
C SER A 52 -34.48 49.82 -13.04
N PRO A 53 -34.19 50.56 -11.96
CA PRO A 53 -32.92 51.25 -11.78
C PRO A 53 -31.75 50.27 -11.53
N THR A 54 -30.68 50.45 -12.32
CA THR A 54 -29.42 49.69 -12.25
C THR A 54 -28.66 49.97 -10.95
N ILE A 55 -28.46 48.92 -10.17
CA ILE A 55 -27.40 48.80 -9.16
C ILE A 55 -26.19 48.15 -9.86
N PRO A 56 -24.96 48.67 -9.73
CA PRO A 56 -23.79 48.08 -10.39
C PRO A 56 -23.52 46.68 -9.82
N SER A 57 -23.72 45.66 -10.67
CA SER A 57 -23.45 44.27 -10.33
C SER A 57 -21.92 44.03 -10.33
N PRO A 58 -21.32 43.50 -9.26
CA PRO A 58 -19.91 43.14 -9.27
C PRO A 58 -19.70 41.97 -10.23
N ALA A 59 -18.82 42.18 -11.22
CA ALA A 59 -18.39 41.14 -12.15
C ALA A 59 -17.78 39.98 -11.33
N THR A 60 -18.54 38.89 -11.22
CA THR A 60 -18.03 37.65 -10.65
C THR A 60 -17.07 37.05 -11.66
N ALA A 61 -15.78 37.10 -11.36
CA ALA A 61 -14.76 36.38 -12.11
C ALA A 61 -15.12 34.89 -12.11
N ALA A 62 -15.15 34.27 -13.31
CA ALA A 62 -15.36 32.84 -13.43
C ALA A 62 -14.26 32.11 -12.63
N PRO A 63 -14.62 31.12 -11.79
CA PRO A 63 -13.62 30.33 -11.07
C PRO A 63 -12.72 29.61 -12.08
N PRO A 64 -11.40 29.53 -11.85
CA PRO A 64 -10.51 28.80 -12.74
C PRO A 64 -10.94 27.33 -12.77
N THR A 65 -11.44 26.87 -13.91
CA THR A 65 -11.66 25.45 -14.18
C THR A 65 -10.31 24.77 -14.35
N SER A 66 -9.63 24.51 -13.24
CA SER A 66 -8.55 23.51 -13.20
C SER A 66 -9.14 22.24 -12.61
N SER A 67 -9.91 21.52 -13.41
CA SER A 67 -10.26 20.14 -13.08
C SER A 67 -9.03 19.31 -13.39
N ALA A 68 -8.08 19.26 -12.45
CA ALA A 68 -7.05 18.24 -12.46
C ALA A 68 -7.77 16.88 -12.52
N ALA A 69 -7.42 16.04 -13.49
CA ALA A 69 -7.95 14.70 -13.60
C ALA A 69 -7.77 14.00 -12.23
N ALA A 70 -8.81 13.30 -11.77
CA ALA A 70 -8.72 12.55 -10.52
C ALA A 70 -7.53 11.59 -10.60
N ALA A 71 -6.61 11.68 -9.63
CA ALA A 71 -5.47 10.78 -9.56
C ALA A 71 -5.97 9.34 -9.43
N ASP A 72 -5.28 8.41 -10.10
CA ASP A 72 -5.56 6.98 -9.95
C ASP A 72 -5.31 6.58 -8.49
N PRO A 73 -6.35 6.13 -7.75
CA PRO A 73 -6.16 5.70 -6.37
C PRO A 73 -5.22 4.50 -6.27
N CYS A 74 -5.06 3.69 -7.33
CA CYS A 74 -4.21 2.51 -7.34
C CYS A 74 -2.79 2.79 -7.84
N ALA A 75 -2.41 4.05 -8.07
CA ALA A 75 -1.02 4.38 -8.34
C ALA A 75 -0.16 4.21 -7.08
N VAL A 76 1.12 3.93 -7.27
CA VAL A 76 2.08 3.92 -6.16
C VAL A 76 2.21 5.34 -5.61
N ASP A 77 2.01 5.52 -4.31
CA ASP A 77 2.07 6.82 -3.65
C ASP A 77 2.82 6.74 -2.30
N LEU A 78 4.11 7.09 -2.32
CA LEU A 78 4.94 7.15 -1.12
C LEU A 78 4.68 8.39 -0.25
N ALA A 79 3.91 9.36 -0.77
CA ALA A 79 3.48 10.55 -0.04
C ALA A 79 2.11 10.36 0.63
N SER A 80 1.54 9.15 0.56
CA SER A 80 0.21 8.86 1.11
C SER A 80 0.14 9.20 2.61
N PRO A 81 -0.89 9.94 3.07
CA PRO A 81 -1.05 10.26 4.48
C PRO A 81 -1.26 9.01 5.36
N ALA A 82 -1.69 7.89 4.76
CA ALA A 82 -1.79 6.61 5.45
C ALA A 82 -0.44 6.14 5.98
N ILE A 83 0.64 6.35 5.22
CA ILE A 83 2.00 6.00 5.62
C ILE A 83 2.41 6.83 6.82
N VAL A 84 2.28 8.16 6.75
CA VAL A 84 2.66 9.07 7.84
C VAL A 84 1.96 8.72 9.15
N ARG A 85 0.64 8.46 9.08
CA ARG A 85 -0.15 8.04 10.24
C ARG A 85 0.38 6.74 10.84
N VAL A 86 0.53 5.70 10.02
CA VAL A 86 1.00 4.39 10.48
C VAL A 86 2.37 4.50 11.11
N VAL A 87 3.30 5.21 10.48
CA VAL A 87 4.67 5.38 10.98
C VAL A 87 4.69 6.08 12.34
N SER A 88 3.82 7.07 12.56
CA SER A 88 3.69 7.74 13.86
C SER A 88 3.11 6.86 14.98
N GLU A 89 2.31 5.85 14.63
CA GLU A 89 1.70 4.90 15.57
C GLU A 89 2.63 3.71 15.88
N LEU A 90 3.74 3.54 15.14
CA LEU A 90 4.66 2.44 15.35
C LEU A 90 5.38 2.54 16.70
N PRO A 91 5.66 1.40 17.36
CA PRO A 91 6.60 1.36 18.47
C PRO A 91 7.95 1.95 18.06
N ARG A 92 8.61 2.62 19.01
CA ARG A 92 9.97 3.16 18.82
C ARG A 92 10.94 2.06 18.37
N ASP A 93 11.98 2.48 17.65
CA ASP A 93 13.05 1.57 17.24
C ASP A 93 13.64 0.87 18.48
N PRO A 94 13.65 -0.47 18.55
CA PRO A 94 14.13 -1.19 19.73
C PRO A 94 15.60 -0.91 20.04
N ARG A 95 16.43 -0.61 19.02
CA ARG A 95 17.88 -0.40 19.19
C ARG A 95 18.21 1.01 19.69
N SER A 96 17.67 2.04 19.03
CA SER A 96 17.98 3.45 19.33
C SER A 96 16.96 4.15 20.24
N GLN A 97 15.78 3.56 20.45
CA GLN A 97 14.61 4.17 21.12
C GLN A 97 14.10 5.45 20.44
N GLN A 98 14.54 5.73 19.23
CA GLN A 98 14.10 6.88 18.45
C GLN A 98 12.78 6.59 17.72
N PRO A 99 11.97 7.64 17.44
CA PRO A 99 10.84 7.49 16.54
C PRO A 99 11.34 7.16 15.12
N TRP A 100 10.43 6.71 14.28
CA TRP A 100 10.69 6.46 12.87
C TRP A 100 10.54 7.74 12.04
N ASN A 101 11.31 7.87 10.97
CA ASN A 101 11.12 8.92 9.98
C ASN A 101 9.86 8.60 9.14
N PRO A 102 8.85 9.50 9.06
CA PRO A 102 7.65 9.24 8.27
C PRO A 102 7.88 9.23 6.76
N GLU A 103 8.98 9.81 6.29
CA GLU A 103 9.38 9.79 4.88
C GLU A 103 10.04 8.45 4.52
N PRO A 104 9.44 7.65 3.63
CA PRO A 104 10.01 6.39 3.18
C PRO A 104 11.32 6.61 2.41
N LEU A 105 12.28 5.71 2.63
CA LEU A 105 13.49 5.60 1.82
C LEU A 105 13.22 4.98 0.45
N ALA A 106 12.27 4.05 0.41
CA ALA A 106 11.82 3.31 -0.75
C ALA A 106 10.46 2.70 -0.45
N GLY A 107 9.75 2.22 -1.47
CA GLY A 107 8.50 1.51 -1.27
C GLY A 107 7.72 1.35 -2.56
N ASN A 108 6.66 0.56 -2.49
CA ASN A 108 5.67 0.38 -3.55
C ASN A 108 4.24 0.50 -2.99
N TYR A 109 4.04 1.38 -2.00
CA TYR A 109 2.74 1.56 -1.34
C TYR A 109 1.64 1.80 -2.36
N ASN A 110 0.64 0.93 -2.35
CA ASN A 110 -0.49 0.95 -3.24
C ASN A 110 -1.72 0.49 -2.45
N GLN A 111 -2.73 1.35 -2.36
CA GLN A 111 -3.95 1.05 -1.60
C GLN A 111 -4.83 -0.03 -2.24
N CYS A 112 -4.59 -0.38 -3.50
CA CYS A 112 -5.31 -1.44 -4.22
C CYS A 112 -4.55 -2.77 -4.27
N ALA A 113 -3.26 -2.79 -3.92
CA ALA A 113 -2.47 -4.01 -3.91
C ALA A 113 -2.81 -4.90 -2.70
N GLN A 114 -2.84 -6.21 -2.90
CA GLN A 114 -2.95 -7.17 -1.79
C GLN A 114 -1.73 -7.11 -0.88
N LEU A 115 -0.54 -6.81 -1.38
CA LEU A 115 0.62 -6.55 -0.55
C LEU A 115 1.43 -5.40 -1.12
N SER A 116 1.70 -4.41 -0.29
CA SER A 116 2.66 -3.35 -0.58
C SER A 116 3.51 -3.06 0.65
N ALA A 117 4.66 -2.42 0.45
CA ALA A 117 5.56 -2.09 1.55
C ALA A 117 6.21 -0.72 1.36
N VAL A 118 6.62 -0.12 2.48
CA VAL A 118 7.52 1.03 2.51
C VAL A 118 8.67 0.74 3.46
N ILE A 119 9.86 1.19 3.09
CA ILE A 119 11.06 1.12 3.93
C ILE A 119 11.21 2.45 4.65
N ILE A 120 11.19 2.41 5.97
CA ILE A 120 11.45 3.56 6.83
C ILE A 120 12.77 3.39 7.57
N LYS A 121 13.34 4.49 8.02
CA LYS A 121 14.53 4.50 8.89
C LYS A 121 14.23 5.11 10.24
N ALA A 122 14.97 4.69 11.26
CA ALA A 122 14.97 5.34 12.55
C ALA A 122 15.45 6.80 12.40
N ASN A 123 14.79 7.72 13.10
CA ASN A 123 15.11 9.15 13.05
C ASN A 123 16.34 9.46 13.90
N THR A 124 17.51 9.04 13.40
CA THR A 124 18.81 9.18 14.06
C THR A 124 19.82 9.82 13.10
N ASN A 125 20.92 10.33 13.65
CA ASN A 125 22.06 10.82 12.89
C ASN A 125 23.15 9.73 12.70
N ASP A 126 22.85 8.46 12.98
CA ASP A 126 23.79 7.35 12.78
C ASP A 126 24.13 7.18 11.30
N THR A 127 25.35 6.74 10.99
CA THR A 127 25.76 6.41 9.62
C THR A 127 24.94 5.26 9.02
N ASN A 128 24.55 4.30 9.86
CA ASN A 128 23.76 3.13 9.49
C ASN A 128 22.54 3.04 10.41
N PRO A 129 21.51 3.89 10.21
CA PRO A 129 20.31 3.85 11.03
C PRO A 129 19.56 2.52 10.81
N THR A 130 18.85 2.05 11.84
CA THR A 130 17.97 0.89 11.69
C THR A 130 16.91 1.19 10.63
N THR A 131 16.71 0.28 9.68
CA THR A 131 15.61 0.34 8.70
C THR A 131 14.58 -0.73 8.98
N ARG A 132 13.32 -0.48 8.62
CA ARG A 132 12.21 -1.41 8.77
C ARG A 132 11.30 -1.36 7.55
N ALA A 133 10.86 -2.52 7.06
CA ALA A 133 9.77 -2.57 6.10
C ALA A 133 8.40 -2.57 6.81
N VAL A 134 7.56 -1.59 6.51
CA VAL A 134 6.17 -1.52 6.96
C VAL A 134 5.31 -2.03 5.81
N MET A 135 4.51 -3.08 6.08
CA MET A 135 3.71 -3.75 5.06
C MET A 135 2.23 -3.42 5.20
N PHE A 136 1.56 -3.36 4.06
CA PHE A 136 0.16 -2.99 3.92
C PHE A 136 -0.58 -4.02 3.07
N HIS A 137 -1.82 -4.32 3.46
CA HIS A 137 -2.77 -5.12 2.70
C HIS A 137 -3.93 -4.21 2.32
N LEU A 138 -4.15 -3.98 1.02
CA LEU A 138 -5.21 -3.10 0.52
C LEU A 138 -5.16 -1.70 1.18
N GLY A 139 -3.94 -1.13 1.27
CA GLY A 139 -3.68 0.17 1.90
C GLY A 139 -3.74 0.19 3.43
N GLN A 140 -4.08 -0.94 4.08
CA GLN A 140 -4.16 -1.02 5.54
C GLN A 140 -2.91 -1.65 6.14
N TYR A 141 -2.38 -1.03 7.20
CA TYR A 141 -1.19 -1.55 7.89
C TYR A 141 -1.44 -2.92 8.51
N ILE A 142 -0.53 -3.85 8.23
CA ILE A 142 -0.57 -5.21 8.75
C ILE A 142 0.13 -5.23 10.11
N LYS A 143 -0.66 -5.24 11.20
CA LYS A 143 -0.14 -5.17 12.58
C LYS A 143 0.49 -6.48 13.09
N GLN A 144 0.01 -7.61 12.59
CA GLN A 144 0.37 -8.96 13.06
C GLN A 144 0.51 -9.90 11.87
N GLY A 145 1.16 -11.04 12.06
CA GLY A 145 1.38 -11.99 10.96
C GLY A 145 2.36 -11.46 9.91
N VAL A 146 3.23 -10.52 10.28
CA VAL A 146 4.36 -10.07 9.48
C VAL A 146 5.64 -10.64 10.10
N PRO A 147 6.53 -11.26 9.31
CA PRO A 147 7.85 -11.68 9.80
C PRO A 147 8.68 -10.47 10.23
N ASP A 148 9.86 -10.71 10.79
CA ASP A 148 10.79 -9.62 11.06
C ASP A 148 11.29 -9.00 9.74
N THR A 149 11.20 -7.67 9.62
CA THR A 149 11.47 -6.90 8.40
C THR A 149 12.52 -5.81 8.60
N TYR A 150 13.38 -5.92 9.62
CA TYR A 150 14.48 -4.98 9.80
C TYR A 150 15.61 -5.19 8.77
N GLY A 151 16.32 -4.10 8.45
CA GLY A 151 17.55 -4.13 7.67
C GLY A 151 17.38 -3.93 6.16
N PHE A 152 16.18 -4.15 5.60
CA PHE A 152 15.93 -3.88 4.18
C PHE A 152 16.12 -2.40 3.84
N THR A 153 16.66 -2.13 2.65
CA THR A 153 17.03 -0.78 2.19
C THR A 153 16.30 -0.37 0.92
N GLY A 154 15.61 -1.30 0.25
CA GLY A 154 14.90 -1.02 -0.99
C GLY A 154 13.80 -2.03 -1.31
N VAL A 155 13.10 -1.75 -2.41
CA VAL A 155 12.10 -2.63 -3.02
C VAL A 155 12.49 -2.83 -4.48
N ASP A 156 12.46 -4.08 -4.95
CA ASP A 156 12.62 -4.41 -6.36
C ASP A 156 11.22 -4.51 -7.01
N GLU A 157 10.83 -3.45 -7.71
CA GLU A 157 9.53 -3.36 -8.38
C GLU A 157 9.40 -4.38 -9.52
N SER A 158 10.50 -4.76 -10.17
CA SER A 158 10.49 -5.73 -11.27
C SER A 158 10.17 -7.16 -10.79
N GLN A 159 10.44 -7.43 -9.51
CA GLN A 159 10.19 -8.69 -8.85
C GLN A 159 8.97 -8.64 -7.90
N SER A 160 8.28 -7.50 -7.85
CA SER A 160 7.07 -7.29 -7.06
C SER A 160 5.81 -7.41 -7.93
N THR A 161 4.74 -7.92 -7.34
CA THR A 161 3.41 -8.08 -7.96
C THR A 161 2.35 -7.49 -7.04
N GLY A 162 1.06 -7.63 -7.39
CA GLY A 162 -0.03 -7.15 -6.54
C GLY A 162 -0.11 -7.83 -5.17
N ASP A 163 0.41 -9.06 -5.02
CA ASP A 163 0.35 -9.88 -3.79
C ASP A 163 1.74 -10.21 -3.22
N THR A 164 2.81 -9.86 -3.93
CA THR A 164 4.20 -10.17 -3.56
C THR A 164 5.05 -8.90 -3.58
N VAL A 165 5.85 -8.70 -2.53
CA VAL A 165 6.83 -7.62 -2.45
C VAL A 165 8.22 -8.21 -2.36
N ALA A 166 9.12 -7.78 -3.24
CA ALA A 166 10.53 -8.14 -3.21
C ALA A 166 11.33 -7.04 -2.50
N LEU A 167 11.87 -7.34 -1.32
CA LEU A 167 12.69 -6.40 -0.56
C LEU A 167 14.18 -6.67 -0.78
N THR A 168 14.95 -5.60 -0.92
CA THR A 168 16.40 -5.67 -1.12
C THR A 168 17.16 -5.23 0.12
N TYR A 169 18.26 -5.91 0.40
CA TYR A 169 19.26 -5.54 1.38
C TYR A 169 20.56 -5.16 0.67
N SER A 170 21.08 -3.97 0.92
CA SER A 170 22.39 -3.52 0.43
C SER A 170 23.34 -3.27 1.61
N GLY A 171 24.32 -4.16 1.81
CA GLY A 171 25.28 -4.09 2.92
C GLY A 171 26.41 -3.06 2.73
N GLY A 172 26.21 -2.05 1.88
CA GLY A 172 27.23 -1.05 1.54
C GLY A 172 28.31 -1.53 0.56
N ILE A 173 28.29 -2.81 0.14
CA ILE A 173 29.16 -3.34 -0.91
C ILE A 173 28.43 -3.25 -2.25
N THR A 174 28.94 -2.43 -3.16
CA THR A 174 28.37 -2.25 -4.50
C THR A 174 28.31 -3.59 -5.25
N GLY A 175 27.15 -3.92 -5.81
CA GLY A 175 26.92 -5.15 -6.58
C GLY A 175 26.62 -6.40 -5.75
N LEU A 176 26.52 -6.29 -4.43
CA LEU A 176 26.08 -7.38 -3.54
C LEU A 176 24.78 -6.98 -2.83
N ASN A 177 23.67 -7.15 -3.56
CA ASN A 177 22.34 -7.04 -2.97
C ASN A 177 21.84 -8.44 -2.59
N SER A 178 21.05 -8.55 -1.54
CA SER A 178 20.21 -9.74 -1.29
C SER A 178 18.76 -9.38 -1.52
N LEU A 179 17.96 -10.32 -2.01
CA LEU A 179 16.55 -10.11 -2.33
C LEU A 179 15.71 -11.15 -1.62
N VAL A 180 14.77 -10.70 -0.79
CA VAL A 180 13.81 -11.55 -0.09
C VAL A 180 12.41 -11.23 -0.58
N LYS A 181 11.68 -12.26 -1.00
CA LYS A 181 10.29 -12.11 -1.44
C LYS A 181 9.33 -12.43 -0.31
N PHE A 182 8.34 -11.57 -0.14
CA PHE A 182 7.26 -11.70 0.81
C PHE A 182 5.95 -11.73 0.05
N ARG A 183 5.01 -12.59 0.44
CA ARG A 183 3.68 -12.65 -0.19
C ARG A 183 2.57 -12.66 0.84
N TRP A 184 1.40 -12.19 0.42
CA TRP A 184 0.18 -12.35 1.18
C TRP A 184 -0.40 -13.75 0.94
N ASN A 185 -0.75 -14.47 2.02
CA ASN A 185 -1.31 -15.82 1.92
C ASN A 185 -2.81 -15.91 2.27
N GLY A 186 -3.48 -14.76 2.40
CA GLY A 186 -4.88 -14.66 2.81
C GLY A 186 -5.08 -14.33 4.30
N SER A 187 -4.06 -14.54 5.13
CA SER A 187 -4.13 -14.26 6.59
C SER A 187 -2.99 -13.41 7.11
N GLY A 188 -1.83 -13.49 6.47
CA GLY A 188 -0.62 -12.78 6.85
C GLY A 188 0.39 -12.77 5.72
N VAL A 189 1.58 -12.29 6.06
CA VAL A 189 2.73 -12.25 5.16
C VAL A 189 3.61 -13.46 5.40
N GLU A 190 3.95 -14.18 4.35
CA GLU A 190 4.91 -15.28 4.39
C GLU A 190 6.13 -14.98 3.54
N VAL A 191 7.28 -15.55 3.93
CA VAL A 191 8.53 -15.46 3.19
C VAL A 191 8.55 -16.54 2.13
N LEU A 192 8.73 -16.16 0.87
CA LEU A 192 8.85 -17.09 -0.25
C LEU A 192 10.26 -17.65 -0.43
N GLY A 193 11.28 -16.90 -0.03
CA GLY A 193 12.68 -17.29 -0.15
C GLY A 193 13.60 -16.09 -0.30
N ASN A 194 14.90 -16.35 -0.11
CA ASN A 194 15.98 -15.39 -0.32
C ASN A 194 16.77 -15.81 -1.57
N THR A 195 17.00 -14.88 -2.48
CA THR A 195 17.87 -15.05 -3.63
C THR A 195 18.95 -13.96 -3.59
N PRO A 196 20.16 -14.21 -4.12
CA PRO A 196 21.09 -13.12 -4.42
C PRO A 196 20.35 -12.07 -5.25
N GLY A 197 20.45 -10.80 -4.85
CA GLY A 197 19.96 -9.68 -5.63
C GLY A 197 20.80 -9.53 -6.89
N ALA A 198 20.14 -9.10 -7.98
CA ALA A 198 20.78 -8.84 -9.26
C ALA A 198 21.62 -7.55 -9.24
#